data_AF-A0A1I0AZ78-F1
#
_entry.id   AF-A0A1I0AZ78-F1
#
_cell.length_a   1.000
_cell.length_b   1.000
_cell.length_c   1.000
_cell.angle_alpha   90.00
_cell.angle_beta   90.00
_cell.angle_gamma   90.00
#
_symmetry.space_group_name_H-M   'P 1'
#
loop_
_entity.id
_entity.type
_entity.pdbx_description
1 polymer ?
#
loop_
_entity_poly.entity_id
_entity_poly.type
_entity_poly.pdbx_seq_one_letter_code
_entity_poly.pdbx_strand_id
1 'polypeptide(L)'
;MKDFNEVKDYVKKRRTGTALYGTINGDNVYLSRGIREVFFEGDNIQKIIDAVCVFQKGDLGSSAEHGKKGEAGHEYGRYEICELAADEGDDNAVWVHRDHGSVIVYFKFER
;
A
#
# COMPACT_ATOMS: atom_id res chain seq x y z
N MET A 1 -15.07 5.30 -8.43
CA MET A 1 -15.29 5.13 -6.99
C MET A 1 -15.46 6.50 -6.36
N LYS A 2 -16.43 6.69 -5.47
CA LYS A 2 -16.72 8.01 -4.88
C LYS A 2 -16.00 8.24 -3.54
N ASP A 3 -15.64 7.18 -2.80
CA ASP A 3 -14.96 7.30 -1.50
C ASP A 3 -14.24 5.99 -1.10
N PHE A 4 -13.52 6.04 0.03
CA PHE A 4 -12.74 4.92 0.57
C PHE A 4 -13.63 3.79 1.15
N ASN A 5 -14.87 4.09 1.54
CA ASN A 5 -15.82 3.09 2.04
C ASN A 5 -16.24 2.11 0.94
N GLU A 6 -16.46 2.61 -0.28
CA GLU A 6 -16.73 1.77 -1.45
C GLU A 6 -15.60 0.77 -1.71
N VAL A 7 -14.33 1.16 -1.52
CA VAL A 7 -13.16 0.26 -1.63
C VAL A 7 -13.22 -0.83 -0.56
N LYS A 8 -13.46 -0.46 0.70
CA LYS A 8 -13.56 -1.40 1.81
C LYS A 8 -14.66 -2.44 1.56
N ASP A 9 -15.83 -2.00 1.12
CA ASP A 9 -16.96 -2.88 0.81
C ASP A 9 -16.69 -3.79 -0.38
N TYR A 10 -16.04 -3.27 -1.41
CA TYR A 10 -15.60 -4.06 -2.56
C TYR A 10 -14.65 -5.17 -2.16
N VAL A 11 -13.62 -4.86 -1.37
CA VAL A 11 -12.65 -5.85 -0.89
C VAL A 11 -13.30 -6.90 0.01
N LYS A 12 -14.18 -6.49 0.93
CA LYS A 12 -14.94 -7.42 1.80
C LYS A 12 -15.75 -8.44 0.99
N LYS A 13 -16.42 -7.99 -0.08
CA LYS A 13 -17.26 -8.87 -0.93
C LYS A 13 -16.46 -9.86 -1.77
N ARG A 14 -15.25 -9.48 -2.20
CA ARG A 14 -14.43 -10.25 -3.17
C ARG A 14 -13.31 -11.08 -2.54
N ARG A 15 -13.20 -11.08 -1.20
CA ARG A 15 -12.09 -11.60 -0.38
C ARG A 15 -10.77 -10.83 -0.59
N THR A 16 -10.02 -10.69 0.50
CA THR A 16 -8.67 -10.11 0.51
C THR A 16 -7.70 -10.96 -0.31
N GLY A 17 -6.66 -10.33 -0.85
CA GLY A 17 -5.62 -11.04 -1.60
C GLY A 17 -4.66 -10.10 -2.32
N THR A 18 -3.40 -10.51 -2.38
CA THR A 18 -2.33 -9.81 -3.09
C THR A 18 -2.04 -10.49 -4.44
N ALA A 19 -1.62 -9.70 -5.42
CA ALA A 19 -1.20 -10.20 -6.73
C ALA A 19 0.15 -9.58 -7.11
N LEU A 20 1.01 -10.36 -7.78
CA LEU A 20 2.27 -9.85 -8.30
C LEU A 20 1.98 -8.75 -9.32
N TYR A 21 2.53 -7.57 -9.07
CA TYR A 21 2.52 -6.45 -10.01
C TYR A 21 3.71 -6.52 -10.96
N GLY A 22 4.90 -6.74 -10.40
CA GLY A 22 6.14 -6.80 -11.16
C GLY A 22 7.35 -6.71 -10.25
N THR A 23 8.49 -6.36 -10.83
CA THR A 23 9.76 -6.20 -10.12
C THR A 23 10.16 -4.73 -10.14
N ILE A 24 10.45 -4.15 -8.97
CA ILE A 24 10.93 -2.77 -8.82
C ILE A 24 12.26 -2.83 -8.07
N ASN A 25 13.33 -2.28 -8.69
CA ASN A 25 14.70 -2.29 -8.16
C ASN A 25 15.19 -3.67 -7.67
N GLY A 26 14.72 -4.76 -8.30
CA GLY A 26 15.10 -6.13 -7.98
C GLY A 26 14.20 -6.88 -6.99
N ASP A 27 13.30 -6.19 -6.28
CA ASP A 27 12.32 -6.83 -5.39
C ASP A 27 11.00 -7.11 -6.12
N ASN A 28 10.36 -8.24 -5.82
CA ASN A 28 9.02 -8.54 -6.29
C ASN A 28 8.00 -7.69 -5.52
N VAL A 29 7.16 -6.96 -6.24
CA VAL A 29 6.14 -6.08 -5.69
C VAL A 29 4.77 -6.71 -5.87
N TYR A 30 4.05 -6.86 -4.76
CA TYR A 30 2.70 -7.41 -4.69
C TYR A 30 1.74 -6.32 -4.27
N LEU A 31 0.62 -6.18 -4.98
CA LEU A 31 -0.41 -5.21 -4.67
C LEU A 31 -1.64 -5.92 -4.12
N SER A 32 -2.19 -5.41 -3.03
CA SER A 32 -3.48 -5.85 -2.49
C SER A 32 -4.62 -5.60 -3.48
N ARG A 33 -5.81 -6.11 -3.17
CA ARG A 33 -6.99 -5.91 -4.01
C ARG A 33 -7.44 -4.46 -3.98
N GLY A 34 -7.48 -3.83 -2.81
CA GLY A 34 -7.83 -2.42 -2.67
C GLY A 34 -6.85 -1.52 -3.42
N ILE A 35 -5.55 -1.76 -3.31
CA ILE A 35 -4.55 -0.96 -4.04
C ILE A 35 -4.72 -1.08 -5.55
N ARG A 36 -4.98 -2.28 -6.07
CA ARG A 36 -5.25 -2.45 -7.51
C ARG A 36 -6.54 -1.75 -7.94
N GLU A 37 -7.58 -1.79 -7.12
CA GLU A 37 -8.84 -1.11 -7.44
C GLU A 37 -8.66 0.42 -7.52
N VAL A 38 -7.81 1.00 -6.67
CA VAL A 38 -7.63 2.46 -6.58
C VAL A 38 -6.54 2.99 -7.52
N PHE A 39 -5.43 2.26 -7.67
CA PHE A 39 -4.22 2.79 -8.29
C PHE A 39 -3.87 2.15 -9.65
N PHE A 40 -4.58 1.12 -10.11
CA PHE A 40 -4.18 0.42 -11.34
C PHE A 40 -4.60 1.15 -12.63
N GLU A 41 -5.52 2.10 -12.55
CA GLU A 41 -5.97 2.89 -13.71
C GLU A 41 -5.26 4.24 -13.81
N GLY A 42 -4.90 4.62 -15.05
CA GLY A 42 -4.26 5.90 -15.38
C GLY A 42 -2.86 6.04 -14.80
N ASP A 43 -2.48 7.27 -14.45
CA ASP A 43 -1.16 7.61 -13.91
C ASP A 43 -1.02 7.31 -12.40
N ASN A 44 -2.06 6.78 -11.76
CA ASN A 44 -2.06 6.51 -10.32
C ASN A 44 -1.07 5.41 -9.94
N ILE A 45 -0.78 4.48 -10.84
CA ILE A 45 0.18 3.40 -10.56
C ILE A 45 1.60 3.95 -10.37
N GLN A 46 1.93 5.09 -11.00
CA GLN A 46 3.21 5.74 -10.83
C GLN A 46 3.42 6.19 -9.39
N LYS A 47 2.36 6.66 -8.70
CA LYS A 47 2.43 7.01 -7.28
C LYS A 47 2.85 5.81 -6.41
N ILE A 48 2.39 4.61 -6.75
CA ILE A 48 2.78 3.37 -6.06
C ILE A 48 4.24 3.01 -6.36
N ILE A 49 4.65 3.09 -7.63
CA ILE A 49 6.04 2.83 -8.04
C ILE A 49 6.99 3.78 -7.29
N ASP A 50 6.67 5.07 -7.25
CA ASP A 50 7.46 6.10 -6.58
C ASP A 50 7.55 5.83 -5.07
N ALA A 51 6.42 5.51 -4.42
CA ALA A 51 6.36 5.14 -3.01
C ALA A 51 7.22 3.91 -2.69
N VAL A 52 7.21 2.88 -3.55
CA VAL A 52 8.07 1.70 -3.39
C VAL A 52 9.55 2.07 -3.61
N CYS A 53 9.86 2.93 -4.57
CA CYS A 53 11.24 3.34 -4.85
C CYS A 53 11.85 4.13 -3.69
N VAL A 54 11.09 5.04 -3.07
CA VAL A 54 11.57 5.76 -1.88
C VAL A 54 11.66 4.84 -0.67
N PHE A 55 10.70 3.92 -0.50
CA PHE A 55 10.74 2.86 0.52
C PHE A 55 12.02 2.04 0.47
N GLN A 56 12.39 1.58 -0.72
CA GLN A 56 13.61 0.77 -0.93
C GLN A 56 14.90 1.55 -0.65
N LYS A 57 14.86 2.89 -0.68
CA LYS A 57 15.99 3.76 -0.29
C LYS A 57 16.04 4.04 1.21
N GLY A 58 15.11 3.50 1.99
CA GLY A 58 15.05 3.64 3.44
C GLY A 58 14.19 4.81 3.93
N ASP A 59 13.48 5.50 3.04
CA ASP A 59 12.43 6.44 3.46
C ASP A 59 11.19 5.64 3.87
N LEU A 60 10.75 5.74 5.11
CA LEU A 60 9.61 4.98 5.62
C LEU A 60 8.32 5.83 5.68
N GLY A 61 8.34 7.04 5.13
CA GLY A 61 7.23 7.98 5.23
C GLY A 61 6.82 8.25 6.68
N SER A 62 5.52 8.26 6.95
CA SER A 62 4.99 8.50 8.30
C SER A 62 4.86 7.23 9.16
N SER A 63 5.43 6.08 8.76
CA SER A 63 5.20 4.81 9.48
C SER A 63 5.68 4.82 10.94
N ALA A 64 6.74 5.56 11.24
CA ALA A 64 7.30 5.73 12.58
C ALA A 64 6.31 6.40 13.55
N GLU A 65 5.52 7.35 13.06
CA GLU A 65 4.50 8.07 13.82
C GLU A 65 3.32 7.16 14.18
N HIS A 66 3.15 6.06 13.43
CA HIS A 66 2.08 5.07 13.61
C HIS A 66 2.56 3.77 14.30
N GLY A 67 3.70 3.83 15.01
CA GLY A 67 4.10 2.82 15.99
C GLY A 67 4.68 1.52 15.42
N LYS A 68 5.06 1.49 14.13
CA LYS A 68 5.69 0.33 13.50
C LYS A 68 7.21 0.50 13.48
N LYS A 69 7.91 -0.04 14.48
CA LYS A 69 9.37 -0.24 14.40
C LYS A 69 9.62 -1.45 13.52
N GLY A 70 10.01 -1.24 12.27
CA GLY A 70 10.44 -2.32 11.40
C GLY A 70 11.75 -2.94 11.89
N GLU A 71 11.89 -4.25 11.72
CA GLU A 71 13.19 -4.93 11.78
C GLU A 71 13.76 -5.01 10.35
N ALA A 72 15.06 -5.20 10.20
CA ALA A 72 15.67 -5.34 8.87
C ALA A 72 15.06 -6.53 8.12
N GLY A 73 14.53 -6.30 6.91
CA GLY A 73 13.78 -7.31 6.15
C GLY A 73 12.28 -7.40 6.48
N HIS A 74 11.82 -6.62 7.46
CA HIS A 74 10.43 -6.47 7.92
C HIS A 74 10.05 -4.99 8.11
N GLU A 75 10.52 -4.12 7.22
CA GLU A 75 10.28 -2.69 7.27
C GLU A 75 8.86 -2.33 6.83
N TYR A 76 8.34 -1.24 7.41
CA TYR A 76 7.03 -0.69 7.06
C TYR A 76 7.17 0.77 6.64
N GLY A 77 6.63 1.11 5.47
CA GLY A 77 6.40 2.47 5.01
C GLY A 77 4.91 2.82 5.04
N ARG A 78 4.58 4.08 5.33
CA ARG A 78 3.20 4.61 5.26
C ARG A 78 3.21 5.91 4.45
N TYR A 79 2.40 5.96 3.39
CA TYR A 79 2.38 7.04 2.41
C TYR A 79 0.98 7.58 2.19
N GLU A 80 0.80 8.89 2.37
CA GLU A 80 -0.48 9.59 2.19
C GLU A 80 -0.70 10.00 0.73
N ILE A 81 -0.79 8.99 -0.14
CA ILE A 81 -0.91 9.16 -1.61
C ILE A 81 -2.30 8.78 -2.16
N CYS A 82 -3.20 8.31 -1.30
CA CYS A 82 -4.58 7.99 -1.65
C CYS A 82 -5.44 9.25 -1.56
N GLU A 83 -6.10 9.61 -2.66
CA GLU A 83 -6.94 10.81 -2.76
C GLU A 83 -8.41 10.55 -2.40
N LEU A 84 -8.77 9.31 -2.10
CA LEU A 84 -10.14 8.97 -1.71
C LEU A 84 -10.42 9.49 -0.31
N ALA A 85 -11.53 10.24 -0.18
CA ALA A 85 -12.03 10.66 1.12
C ALA A 85 -12.31 9.44 2.01
N ALA A 86 -11.88 9.53 3.26
CA ALA A 86 -12.07 8.50 4.28
C ALA A 86 -12.77 9.11 5.50
N ASP A 87 -13.50 8.29 6.24
CA ASP A 87 -14.20 8.74 7.44
C ASP A 87 -13.21 9.00 8.58
N GLU A 88 -13.67 9.70 9.61
CA GLU A 88 -12.86 9.97 10.80
C GLU A 88 -12.41 8.64 11.45
N GLY A 89 -11.09 8.45 11.56
CA GLY A 89 -10.48 7.24 12.12
C GLY A 89 -10.11 6.16 11.10
N ASP A 90 -10.50 6.29 9.83
CA ASP A 90 -10.01 5.41 8.77
C ASP A 90 -8.58 5.78 8.34
N ASP A 91 -7.77 4.75 8.10
CA ASP A 91 -6.44 4.91 7.51
C ASP A 91 -6.49 4.56 6.03
N ASN A 92 -6.65 5.58 5.19
CA ASN A 92 -6.59 5.45 3.73
C ASN A 92 -5.15 5.53 3.18
N ALA A 93 -4.13 5.66 4.03
CA ALA A 93 -2.76 5.68 3.56
C ALA A 93 -2.36 4.33 2.96
N VAL A 94 -1.43 4.42 2.01
CA VAL A 94 -0.82 3.25 1.37
C VAL A 94 0.30 2.75 2.26
N TRP A 95 0.20 1.51 2.69
CA TRP A 95 1.24 0.83 3.44
C TRP A 95 2.10 0.00 2.50
N VAL A 96 3.42 0.11 2.69
CA VAL A 96 4.43 -0.70 1.99
C VAL A 96 5.14 -1.54 3.05
N HIS A 97 5.24 -2.85 2.85
CA HIS A 97 5.88 -3.78 3.78
C HIS A 97 6.91 -4.61 3.04
N ARG A 98 8.15 -4.64 3.54
CA ARG A 98 9.14 -5.62 3.09
C ARG A 98 8.94 -6.91 3.86
N ASP A 99 8.88 -8.03 3.18
CA ASP A 99 8.83 -9.36 3.76
C ASP A 99 9.75 -10.30 2.98
N HIS A 100 10.89 -10.66 3.57
CA HIS A 100 11.85 -11.63 3.02
C HIS A 100 12.21 -11.40 1.53
N GLY A 101 12.46 -10.15 1.13
CA GLY A 101 12.84 -9.79 -0.26
C GLY A 101 11.65 -9.58 -1.21
N SER A 102 10.42 -9.66 -0.71
CA SER A 102 9.22 -9.19 -1.41
C SER A 102 8.72 -7.90 -0.79
N VAL A 103 8.08 -7.06 -1.60
CA VAL A 103 7.43 -5.83 -1.17
C VAL A 103 5.93 -5.98 -1.35
N ILE A 104 5.16 -5.77 -0.30
CA ILE A 104 3.70 -5.88 -0.30
C ILE A 104 3.12 -4.50 -0.06
N VAL A 105 2.28 -4.05 -0.98
CA VAL A 105 1.59 -2.75 -0.91
C VAL A 105 0.10 -2.99 -0.65
N TYR A 106 -0.45 -2.34 0.38
CA TYR A 106 -1.80 -2.60 0.86
C TYR A 106 -2.41 -1.38 1.57
N PHE A 107 -3.74 -1.35 1.69
CA PHE A 107 -4.40 -0.51 2.69
C PHE A 107 -4.46 -1.24 4.04
N LYS A 108 -4.36 -0.50 5.15
CA LYS A 108 -4.27 -1.06 6.50
C LYS A 108 -5.37 -2.07 6.84
N PHE A 109 -6.60 -1.84 6.37
CA PHE A 109 -7.75 -2.72 6.64
C PHE A 109 -7.68 -4.09 5.93
N GLU A 110 -6.80 -4.26 4.94
CA GLU A 110 -6.63 -5.52 4.20
C GLU A 110 -5.66 -6.50 4.88
N ARG A 111 -5.06 -6.08 6.00
CA ARG A 111 -4.09 -6.86 6.78
C ARG A 111 -4.70 -7.51 8.00
#